data_AF-A0A971SI74-F1
#
_entry.id   AF-A0A971SI74-F1
#
_cell.length_a   1.000
_cell.length_b   1.000
_cell.length_c   1.000
_cell.angle_alpha   90.00
_cell.angle_beta   90.00
_cell.angle_gamma   90.00
#
_symmetry.space_group_name_H-M   'P 1'
#
loop_
_entity.id
_entity.type
_entity.pdbx_description
1 polymer ?
#
loop_
_entity_poly.entity_id
_entity_poly.type
_entity_poly.pdbx_seq_one_letter_code
_entity_poly.pdbx_strand_id
1 'polypeptide(L)'
;RTERLAREIETVAKANGLPFEVVAGAGADPRTILGAGYRNNVPVLVSVPQLVGGGAVGLAVADSISITERCTRIAHMLGSASMIIESAVALTQEIHDGPFERFTGHGLWADWQGYYTFSLADKKLLRIDLDPNLEKAWQQQRESNLVQEAIAKGLPKTKLTGVPFRMEMSGFARLPGSLPIIADIGTIWPILAWQVSERLGIKLDFISYPQSTAEGQEIREWIVREVKFADREKMLAEFQK
;
A
#
# COMPACT_ATOMS: atom_id res chain seq x y z
N ARG A 1 12.57 -18.82 -11.98
CA ARG A 1 11.22 -19.43 -11.82
C ARG A 1 10.14 -18.35 -11.75
N THR A 2 10.17 -17.47 -10.73
CA THR A 2 9.18 -16.40 -10.51
C THR A 2 8.95 -15.50 -11.73
N GLU A 3 10.02 -15.04 -12.38
CA GLU A 3 9.92 -14.17 -13.56
C GLU A 3 9.26 -14.83 -14.78
N ARG A 4 9.48 -16.14 -14.97
CA ARG A 4 8.82 -16.89 -16.06
C ARG A 4 7.32 -17.01 -15.80
N LEU A 5 6.95 -17.36 -14.56
CA LEU A 5 5.54 -17.42 -14.18
C LEU A 5 4.88 -16.03 -14.29
N ALA A 6 5.60 -14.95 -13.95
CA ALA A 6 5.08 -13.60 -14.10
C ALA A 6 4.70 -13.27 -15.56
N ARG A 7 5.49 -13.69 -16.56
CA ARG A 7 5.13 -13.50 -17.98
C ARG A 7 3.93 -14.33 -18.42
N GLU A 8 3.73 -15.51 -17.83
CA GLU A 8 2.51 -16.30 -18.08
C GLU A 8 1.27 -15.65 -17.45
N ILE A 9 1.39 -15.16 -16.21
CA ILE A 9 0.34 -14.39 -15.53
C ILE A 9 -0.03 -13.16 -16.36
N GLU A 10 0.96 -12.40 -16.82
CA GLU A 10 0.75 -11.23 -17.68
C GLU A 10 -0.01 -11.59 -18.96
N THR A 11 0.37 -12.68 -19.62
CA THR A 11 -0.30 -13.14 -20.85
C THR A 11 -1.78 -13.42 -20.60
N VAL A 12 -2.08 -14.14 -19.52
CA VAL A 12 -3.46 -14.46 -19.13
C VAL A 12 -4.22 -13.19 -18.70
N ALA A 13 -3.58 -12.31 -17.94
CA ALA A 13 -4.14 -11.04 -17.49
C ALA A 13 -4.56 -10.15 -18.67
N LYS A 14 -3.67 -9.98 -19.66
CA LYS A 14 -3.95 -9.25 -20.90
C LYS A 14 -5.10 -9.87 -21.68
N ALA A 15 -5.09 -11.20 -21.86
CA ALA A 15 -6.14 -11.89 -22.60
C ALA A 15 -7.53 -11.73 -21.98
N ASN A 16 -7.60 -11.52 -20.66
CA ASN A 16 -8.84 -11.38 -19.90
C ASN A 16 -9.19 -9.94 -19.51
N GLY A 17 -8.34 -8.95 -19.83
CA GLY A 17 -8.53 -7.57 -19.38
C GLY A 17 -8.49 -7.40 -17.85
N LEU A 18 -7.72 -8.25 -17.16
CA LEU A 18 -7.62 -8.29 -15.70
C LEU A 18 -6.27 -7.75 -15.22
N PRO A 19 -6.19 -7.18 -14.00
CA PRO A 19 -4.91 -6.87 -13.36
C PRO A 19 -4.10 -8.15 -13.09
N PHE A 20 -2.77 -8.05 -13.19
CA PHE A 20 -1.83 -9.13 -12.86
C PHE A 20 -2.18 -9.82 -11.53
N GLU A 21 -2.49 -9.02 -10.52
CA GLU A 21 -2.72 -9.44 -9.13
C GLU A 21 -3.93 -10.37 -8.99
N VAL A 22 -4.98 -10.12 -9.78
CA VAL A 22 -6.18 -10.97 -9.81
C VAL A 22 -5.84 -12.34 -10.36
N VAL A 23 -5.11 -12.39 -11.48
CA VAL A 23 -4.70 -13.65 -12.10
C VAL A 23 -3.71 -14.41 -11.21
N ALA A 24 -2.71 -13.72 -10.66
CA ALA A 24 -1.76 -14.31 -9.72
C ALA A 24 -2.46 -14.86 -8.47
N GLY A 25 -3.47 -14.16 -7.97
CA GLY A 25 -4.25 -14.56 -6.79
C GLY A 25 -5.00 -15.88 -6.96
N ALA A 26 -5.45 -16.23 -8.17
CA ALA A 26 -6.13 -17.51 -8.44
C ALA A 26 -5.23 -18.73 -8.14
N GLY A 27 -3.93 -18.60 -8.47
CA GLY A 27 -2.91 -19.63 -8.19
C GLY A 27 -2.25 -19.51 -6.82
N ALA A 28 -2.33 -18.36 -6.16
CA ALA A 28 -1.61 -18.12 -4.92
C ALA A 28 -2.20 -18.91 -3.73
N ASP A 29 -1.33 -19.20 -2.75
CA ASP A 29 -1.74 -19.84 -1.50
C ASP A 29 -2.73 -18.93 -0.74
N PRO A 30 -3.82 -19.47 -0.15
CA PRO A 30 -4.82 -18.70 0.58
C PRO A 30 -4.28 -17.82 1.69
N ARG A 31 -3.11 -18.15 2.24
CA ARG A 31 -2.49 -17.41 3.35
C ARG A 31 -1.67 -16.21 2.88
N THR A 32 -1.47 -16.06 1.57
CA THR A 32 -0.84 -14.88 0.97
C THR A 32 -1.89 -13.79 0.72
N ILE A 33 -1.48 -12.52 0.68
CA ILE A 33 -2.39 -11.39 0.40
C ILE A 33 -3.10 -11.58 -0.95
N LEU A 34 -2.39 -12.01 -1.99
CA LEU A 34 -2.99 -12.26 -3.31
C LEU A 34 -4.01 -13.40 -3.28
N GLY A 35 -3.68 -14.53 -2.63
CA GLY A 35 -4.58 -15.68 -2.56
C GLY A 35 -5.80 -15.43 -1.66
N ALA A 36 -5.61 -14.75 -0.53
CA ALA A 36 -6.69 -14.32 0.34
C ALA A 36 -7.59 -13.30 -0.38
N GLY A 37 -7.00 -12.31 -1.05
CA GLY A 37 -7.72 -11.28 -1.80
C GLY A 37 -8.59 -11.89 -2.88
N TYR A 38 -8.02 -12.77 -3.71
CA TYR A 38 -8.77 -13.47 -4.76
C TYR A 38 -9.96 -14.27 -4.20
N ARG A 39 -9.73 -15.09 -3.15
CA ARG A 39 -10.77 -15.94 -2.56
C ARG A 39 -11.92 -15.17 -1.92
N ASN A 40 -11.61 -14.02 -1.33
CA ASN A 40 -12.60 -13.21 -0.62
C ASN A 40 -13.16 -12.08 -1.51
N ASN A 41 -12.81 -12.06 -2.80
CA ASN A 41 -13.17 -10.98 -3.72
C ASN A 41 -12.79 -9.58 -3.19
N VAL A 42 -11.63 -9.50 -2.53
CA VAL A 42 -11.06 -8.26 -2.01
C VAL A 42 -9.99 -7.79 -3.01
N PRO A 43 -10.10 -6.56 -3.56
CA PRO A 43 -9.10 -6.03 -4.48
C PRO A 43 -7.72 -5.97 -3.82
N VAL A 44 -6.73 -6.53 -4.52
CA VAL A 44 -5.31 -6.39 -4.20
C VAL A 44 -4.65 -5.85 -5.45
N LEU A 45 -4.06 -4.67 -5.36
CA LEU A 45 -3.39 -4.02 -6.47
C LEU A 45 -2.05 -3.50 -6.00
N VAL A 46 -1.02 -3.76 -6.81
CA VAL A 46 0.19 -2.95 -6.77
C VAL A 46 -0.19 -1.56 -7.29
N SER A 47 0.34 -0.52 -6.64
CA SER A 47 0.18 0.86 -7.07
C SER A 47 0.91 1.10 -8.41
N VAL A 48 1.50 2.28 -8.64
CA VAL A 48 2.33 2.45 -9.84
C VAL A 48 3.57 1.54 -9.68
N PRO A 49 3.83 0.60 -10.61
CA PRO A 49 4.86 -0.42 -10.41
C PRO A 49 6.24 0.20 -10.19
N GLN A 50 6.73 0.10 -8.95
CA GLN A 50 8.14 0.25 -8.64
C GLN A 50 8.83 -1.11 -8.80
N LEU A 51 10.12 -1.25 -8.47
CA LEU A 51 10.85 -2.52 -8.55
C LEU A 51 10.26 -3.57 -7.59
N VAL A 52 9.12 -4.16 -7.95
CA VAL A 52 8.42 -5.19 -7.18
C VAL A 52 8.98 -6.55 -7.57
N GLY A 53 9.62 -7.23 -6.61
CA GLY A 53 10.23 -8.53 -6.82
C GLY A 53 11.45 -8.49 -7.76
N GLY A 54 11.57 -9.50 -8.63
CA GLY A 54 12.60 -9.51 -9.69
C GLY A 54 12.23 -8.54 -10.81
N GLY A 55 13.23 -8.05 -11.56
CA GLY A 55 13.05 -7.01 -12.58
C GLY A 55 11.93 -7.31 -13.59
N ALA A 56 11.78 -8.58 -14.01
CA ALA A 56 10.72 -8.95 -14.96
C ALA A 56 9.32 -9.04 -14.33
N VAL A 57 9.20 -9.19 -13.01
CA VAL A 57 7.91 -9.23 -12.32
C VAL A 57 7.27 -7.85 -12.32
N GLY A 58 8.02 -6.81 -11.97
CA GLY A 58 7.54 -5.43 -12.02
C GLY A 58 7.08 -5.03 -13.43
N LEU A 59 7.83 -5.45 -14.47
CA LEU A 59 7.43 -5.27 -15.86
C LEU A 59 6.11 -5.99 -16.18
N ALA A 60 5.97 -7.26 -15.80
CA ALA A 60 4.74 -8.03 -16.03
C ALA A 60 3.51 -7.41 -15.34
N VAL A 61 3.69 -6.85 -14.13
CA VAL A 61 2.63 -6.11 -13.43
C VAL A 61 2.25 -4.85 -14.21
N ALA A 62 3.24 -4.07 -14.65
CA ALA A 62 3.04 -2.85 -15.42
C ALA A 62 2.39 -3.12 -16.78
N ASP A 63 2.77 -4.20 -17.44
CA ASP A 63 2.31 -4.54 -18.78
C ASP A 63 0.90 -5.14 -18.77
N SER A 64 0.41 -5.68 -17.65
CA SER A 64 -0.89 -6.39 -17.56
C SER A 64 -2.12 -5.55 -17.91
N ILE A 65 -2.10 -4.26 -17.54
CA ILE A 65 -3.15 -3.27 -17.81
C ILE A 65 -2.48 -1.90 -18.01
N SER A 66 -3.17 -0.98 -18.70
CA SER A 66 -2.62 0.37 -18.85
C SER A 66 -2.44 1.05 -17.49
N ILE A 67 -1.45 1.96 -17.39
CA ILE A 67 -1.25 2.77 -16.19
C ILE A 67 -2.53 3.56 -15.86
N THR A 68 -3.23 4.08 -16.87
CA THR A 68 -4.50 4.79 -16.68
C THR A 68 -5.57 3.92 -16.02
N GLU A 69 -5.74 2.68 -16.49
CA GLU A 69 -6.68 1.72 -15.90
C GLU A 69 -6.30 1.39 -14.46
N ARG A 70 -5.01 1.12 -14.22
CA ARG A 70 -4.49 0.85 -12.87
C ARG A 70 -4.75 2.00 -11.91
N CYS A 71 -4.41 3.22 -12.32
CA CYS A 71 -4.65 4.45 -11.58
C CYS A 71 -6.15 4.63 -11.25
N THR A 72 -7.03 4.37 -12.23
CA THR A 72 -8.48 4.46 -12.05
C THR A 72 -8.99 3.46 -11.00
N ARG A 73 -8.55 2.19 -11.06
CA ARG A 73 -8.94 1.17 -10.07
C ARG A 73 -8.47 1.50 -8.66
N ILE A 74 -7.23 1.99 -8.52
CA ILE A 74 -6.70 2.43 -7.23
C ILE A 74 -7.50 3.62 -6.70
N ALA A 75 -7.83 4.60 -7.54
CA ALA A 75 -8.66 5.75 -7.15
C ALA A 75 -10.03 5.30 -6.61
N HIS A 76 -10.67 4.33 -7.26
CA HIS A 76 -11.92 3.74 -6.77
C HIS A 76 -11.74 3.01 -5.43
N MET A 77 -10.68 2.21 -5.29
CA MET A 77 -10.38 1.48 -4.05
C MET A 77 -10.15 2.44 -2.88
N LEU A 78 -9.34 3.49 -3.07
CA LEU A 78 -9.07 4.50 -2.04
C LEU A 78 -10.31 5.38 -1.77
N GLY A 79 -11.05 5.74 -2.82
CA GLY A 79 -12.26 6.56 -2.71
C GLY A 79 -13.38 5.86 -1.94
N SER A 80 -13.53 4.55 -2.10
CA SER A 80 -14.53 3.74 -1.38
C SER A 80 -14.12 3.37 0.05
N ALA A 81 -12.84 3.45 0.39
CA ALA A 81 -12.35 3.12 1.74
C ALA A 81 -12.90 4.09 2.79
N SER A 82 -13.34 3.58 3.95
CA SER A 82 -13.69 4.41 5.11
C SER A 82 -12.45 4.80 5.94
N MET A 83 -11.43 3.95 5.90
CA MET A 83 -10.15 4.12 6.56
C MET A 83 -9.05 3.57 5.67
N ILE A 84 -7.90 4.22 5.70
CA ILE A 84 -6.69 3.81 4.98
C ILE A 84 -5.60 3.57 6.02
N ILE A 85 -4.86 2.47 5.87
CA ILE A 85 -3.72 2.14 6.73
C ILE A 85 -2.48 2.05 5.86
N GLU A 86 -1.50 2.93 6.12
CA GLU A 86 -0.15 2.85 5.57
C GLU A 86 0.77 2.20 6.61
N SER A 87 1.57 1.22 6.19
CA SER A 87 2.44 0.46 7.10
C SER A 87 3.73 0.04 6.40
N ALA A 88 4.84 -0.09 7.13
CA ALA A 88 6.16 -0.49 6.63
C ALA A 88 6.74 0.48 5.58
N VAL A 89 6.44 1.77 5.72
CA VAL A 89 6.87 2.82 4.78
C VAL A 89 7.99 3.62 5.43
N ALA A 90 9.22 3.13 5.30
CA ALA A 90 10.39 3.86 5.78
C ALA A 90 10.66 5.07 4.86
N LEU A 91 10.44 6.28 5.37
CA LEU A 91 10.84 7.55 4.74
C LEU A 91 10.12 7.91 3.42
N THR A 92 9.05 7.22 3.04
CA THR A 92 8.21 7.55 1.87
C THR A 92 6.73 7.74 2.24
N GLN A 93 5.97 8.29 1.30
CA GLN A 93 4.53 8.48 1.41
C GLN A 93 3.96 8.10 0.04
N GLU A 94 3.11 7.07 -0.03
CA GLU A 94 2.60 6.58 -1.32
C GLU A 94 1.19 7.06 -1.61
N ILE A 95 0.32 7.19 -0.59
CA ILE A 95 -1.11 7.42 -0.83
C ILE A 95 -1.45 8.91 -0.96
N HIS A 96 -0.61 9.81 -0.43
CA HIS A 96 -0.88 11.25 -0.42
C HIS A 96 -1.03 11.84 -1.81
N ASP A 97 -0.22 11.37 -2.76
CA ASP A 97 -0.28 11.80 -4.16
C ASP A 97 -1.03 10.78 -5.02
N GLY A 98 -1.84 9.92 -4.37
CA GLY A 98 -2.52 8.79 -4.99
C GLY A 98 -3.20 9.17 -6.32
N PRO A 99 -3.39 8.21 -7.22
CA PRO A 99 -3.85 8.55 -8.57
C PRO A 99 -5.22 9.22 -8.50
N PHE A 100 -5.32 10.42 -9.07
CA PHE A 100 -6.58 11.18 -9.15
C PHE A 100 -7.15 11.67 -7.80
N GLU A 101 -6.29 11.94 -6.83
CA GLU A 101 -6.66 12.52 -5.53
C GLU A 101 -6.80 14.06 -5.60
N ARG A 102 -7.94 14.61 -5.17
CA ARG A 102 -8.26 16.05 -5.35
C ARG A 102 -7.84 16.96 -4.21
N PHE A 103 -7.80 16.50 -2.96
CA PHE A 103 -7.53 17.35 -1.80
C PHE A 103 -6.12 17.94 -1.81
N THR A 104 -5.16 17.17 -2.33
CA THR A 104 -3.76 17.55 -2.52
C THR A 104 -3.48 18.10 -3.91
N GLY A 105 -4.48 18.10 -4.80
CA GLY A 105 -4.43 18.69 -6.14
C GLY A 105 -4.04 17.74 -7.28
N HIS A 106 -3.64 16.50 -6.99
CA HIS A 106 -3.12 15.54 -7.99
C HIS A 106 -4.18 15.04 -8.99
N GLY A 107 -5.47 15.17 -8.67
CA GLY A 107 -6.59 14.75 -9.49
C GLY A 107 -7.32 15.87 -10.23
N LEU A 108 -6.93 17.13 -10.08
CA LEU A 108 -7.69 18.26 -10.65
C LEU A 108 -7.82 18.20 -12.17
N TRP A 109 -6.74 17.85 -12.88
CA TRP A 109 -6.77 17.72 -14.34
C TRP A 109 -7.52 16.47 -14.81
N ALA A 110 -7.41 15.37 -14.06
CA ALA A 110 -8.16 14.15 -14.34
C ALA A 110 -9.67 14.39 -14.17
N ASP A 111 -10.06 15.15 -13.15
CA ASP A 111 -11.43 15.59 -12.92
C ASP A 111 -11.95 16.41 -14.11
N TRP A 112 -11.16 17.38 -14.57
CA TRP A 112 -11.50 18.21 -15.73
C TRP A 112 -11.67 17.40 -17.03
N GLN A 113 -10.93 16.30 -17.17
CA GLN A 113 -11.00 15.39 -18.31
C GLN A 113 -12.11 14.32 -18.17
N GLY A 114 -12.86 14.31 -17.07
CA GLY A 114 -13.96 13.38 -16.85
C GLY A 114 -13.57 12.00 -16.32
N TYR A 115 -12.34 11.84 -15.81
CA TYR A 115 -11.95 10.63 -15.10
C TYR A 115 -12.60 10.56 -13.72
N TYR A 116 -12.73 9.36 -13.17
CA TYR A 116 -13.08 9.21 -11.77
C TYR A 116 -11.97 9.76 -10.88
N THR A 117 -12.36 10.59 -9.91
CA THR A 117 -11.46 11.19 -8.92
C THR A 117 -11.98 10.95 -7.51
N PHE A 118 -11.10 11.00 -6.52
CA PHE A 118 -11.47 10.85 -5.12
C PHE A 118 -10.86 11.98 -4.27
N SER A 119 -11.26 12.07 -3.00
CA SER A 119 -10.73 13.07 -2.07
C SER A 119 -10.37 12.40 -0.75
N LEU A 120 -9.18 12.73 -0.24
CA LEU A 120 -8.71 12.33 1.09
C LEU A 120 -9.20 13.26 2.20
N ALA A 121 -9.89 14.37 1.87
CA ALA A 121 -10.29 15.41 2.83
C ALA A 121 -11.00 14.87 4.09
N ASP A 122 -11.89 13.89 3.90
CA ASP A 122 -12.72 13.33 4.98
C ASP A 122 -12.28 11.93 5.41
N LYS A 123 -11.17 11.42 4.87
CA LYS A 123 -10.69 10.06 5.13
C LYS A 123 -9.90 9.99 6.44
N LYS A 124 -10.01 8.85 7.13
CA LYS A 124 -9.13 8.52 8.25
C LYS A 124 -7.93 7.76 7.73
N LEU A 125 -6.73 8.31 7.97
CA LEU A 125 -5.47 7.70 7.57
C LEU A 125 -4.70 7.30 8.83
N LEU A 126 -4.36 6.02 8.96
CA LEU A 126 -3.47 5.50 9.99
C LEU A 126 -2.10 5.25 9.37
N ARG A 127 -1.03 5.73 10.01
CA ARG A 127 0.35 5.53 9.52
C ARG A 127 1.17 4.85 10.60
N ILE A 128 1.73 3.68 10.29
CA ILE A 128 2.53 2.86 11.22
C ILE A 128 3.99 2.91 10.77
N ASP A 129 4.92 2.72 11.70
CA ASP A 129 6.36 2.59 11.43
C ASP A 129 7.04 3.89 11.02
N LEU A 130 6.62 4.99 11.65
CA LEU A 130 7.20 6.31 11.41
C LEU A 130 8.56 6.45 12.13
N ASP A 131 9.57 6.90 11.38
CA ASP A 131 10.86 7.30 11.94
C ASP A 131 10.66 8.37 13.04
N PRO A 132 11.29 8.26 14.22
CA PRO A 132 11.11 9.23 15.31
C PRO A 132 11.45 10.69 14.93
N ASN A 133 12.27 10.91 13.90
CA ASN A 133 12.52 12.26 13.38
C ASN A 133 11.33 12.81 12.58
N LEU A 134 10.47 11.94 12.02
CA LEU A 134 9.20 12.34 11.42
C LEU A 134 8.22 12.82 12.48
N GLU A 135 8.25 12.26 13.70
CA GLU A 135 7.47 12.79 14.83
C GLU A 135 7.82 14.23 15.12
N LYS A 136 9.12 14.55 15.23
CA LYS A 136 9.59 15.91 15.50
C LYS A 136 9.13 16.88 14.41
N ALA A 137 9.25 16.48 13.15
CA ALA A 137 8.78 17.28 12.01
C ALA A 137 7.24 17.46 12.03
N TRP A 138 6.50 16.43 12.43
CA TRP A 138 5.05 16.46 12.57
C TRP A 138 4.57 17.36 13.71
N GLN A 139 5.18 17.28 14.90
CA GLN A 139 4.88 18.13 16.04
C GLN A 139 5.17 19.61 15.74
N GLN A 140 6.35 19.91 15.17
CA GLN A 140 6.74 21.26 14.79
C GLN A 140 5.77 21.91 13.78
N GLN A 141 5.16 21.13 12.88
CA GLN A 141 4.15 21.65 11.95
C GLN A 141 2.83 22.03 12.63
N ARG A 142 2.40 21.27 13.63
CA ARG A 142 1.18 21.59 14.37
C ARG A 142 1.35 22.79 15.29
N GLU A 143 2.57 22.97 15.79
CA GLU A 143 2.92 24.09 16.68
C GLU A 143 3.27 25.36 15.89
N SER A 144 3.59 25.27 14.59
CA SER A 144 3.97 26.42 13.79
C SER A 144 3.24 26.53 12.44
N ASN A 145 2.56 27.65 12.22
CA ASN A 145 2.06 28.06 10.89
C ASN A 145 3.20 28.36 9.89
N LEU A 146 4.47 28.25 10.32
CA LEU A 146 5.67 28.60 9.56
C LEU A 146 5.77 27.83 8.24
N VAL A 147 5.35 26.57 8.18
CA VAL A 147 5.45 25.78 6.94
C VAL A 147 4.41 26.21 5.90
N GLN A 148 3.16 26.46 6.32
CA GLN A 148 2.13 26.97 5.40
C GLN A 148 2.45 28.40 4.92
N GLU A 149 2.95 29.26 5.81
CA GLU A 149 3.39 30.61 5.44
C GLU A 149 4.61 30.61 4.51
N ALA A 150 5.57 29.70 4.71
CA ALA A 150 6.73 29.56 3.85
C ALA A 150 6.35 29.04 2.44
N ILE A 151 5.35 28.15 2.35
CA ILE A 151 4.75 27.71 1.07
C ILE A 151 4.14 28.90 0.35
N ALA A 152 3.32 29.69 1.05
CA ALA A 152 2.69 30.88 0.48
C ALA A 152 3.71 31.93 -0.01
N LYS A 153 4.90 31.97 0.62
CA LYS A 153 6.02 32.88 0.28
C LYS A 153 7.03 32.28 -0.70
N GLY A 154 6.85 31.03 -1.16
CA GLY A 154 7.74 30.38 -2.12
C GLY A 154 9.16 30.10 -1.63
N LEU A 155 9.37 30.00 -0.30
CA LEU A 155 10.71 29.78 0.27
C LEU A 155 11.12 28.30 0.24
N PRO A 156 12.41 27.97 0.01
CA PRO A 156 12.89 26.60 0.06
C PRO A 156 12.78 26.05 1.50
N LYS A 157 11.87 25.10 1.66
CA LYS A 157 11.45 24.52 2.95
C LYS A 157 12.57 23.79 3.71
N THR A 158 13.61 23.32 3.01
CA THR A 158 14.83 22.72 3.59
C THR A 158 15.65 23.67 4.46
N LYS A 159 15.66 24.96 4.13
CA LYS A 159 16.42 25.95 4.91
C LYS A 159 15.76 26.32 6.24
N LEU A 160 14.46 26.07 6.37
CA LEU A 160 13.66 26.52 7.52
C LEU A 160 13.54 25.45 8.62
N THR A 161 13.58 24.17 8.27
CA THR A 161 13.29 23.06 9.19
C THR A 161 14.54 22.29 9.60
N GLY A 162 15.65 22.40 8.85
CA GLY A 162 16.86 21.60 9.08
C GLY A 162 16.68 20.10 8.79
N VAL A 163 15.51 19.72 8.25
CA VAL A 163 15.15 18.36 7.92
C VAL A 163 15.53 18.06 6.46
N PRO A 164 16.15 16.89 6.15
CA PRO A 164 16.49 16.52 4.77
C PRO A 164 15.27 16.57 3.83
N PHE A 165 15.43 17.14 2.63
CA PHE A 165 14.36 17.36 1.62
C PHE A 165 13.46 16.14 1.36
N ARG A 166 14.02 14.92 1.43
CA ARG A 166 13.27 13.68 1.22
C ARG A 166 12.20 13.46 2.31
N MET A 167 12.49 13.82 3.56
CA MET A 167 11.52 13.78 4.66
C MET A 167 10.52 14.95 4.63
N GLU A 168 10.78 15.98 3.83
CA GLU A 168 9.90 17.12 3.66
C GLU A 168 8.75 16.83 2.66
N MET A 169 8.95 15.86 1.77
CA MET A 169 7.92 15.37 0.86
C MET A 169 7.15 14.15 1.41
N SER A 170 7.78 13.33 2.26
CA SER A 170 7.17 12.11 2.83
C SER A 170 6.78 12.19 4.31
N GLY A 171 7.33 13.16 5.04
CA GLY A 171 7.27 13.22 6.49
C GLY A 171 6.03 13.87 7.07
N PHE A 172 5.07 14.25 6.23
CA PHE A 172 3.94 15.02 6.68
C PHE A 172 2.66 14.23 6.51
N ALA A 173 2.08 13.84 7.63
CA ALA A 173 0.65 13.59 7.72
C ALA A 173 -0.10 14.94 7.50
N ARG A 174 -0.06 15.46 6.26
CA ARG A 174 -0.66 16.76 5.87
C ARG A 174 -2.19 16.73 5.87
N LEU A 175 -2.77 15.54 5.84
CA LEU A 175 -4.21 15.35 5.80
C LEU A 175 -4.81 15.59 7.19
N PRO A 176 -5.75 16.54 7.31
CA PRO A 176 -6.51 16.72 8.54
C PRO A 176 -7.15 15.39 8.97
N GLY A 177 -6.79 14.87 10.15
CA GLY A 177 -7.32 13.61 10.67
C GLY A 177 -6.46 12.36 10.43
N SER A 178 -5.27 12.50 9.84
CA SER A 178 -4.27 11.44 9.82
C SER A 178 -3.69 11.18 11.23
N LEU A 179 -3.52 9.91 11.59
CA LEU A 179 -3.03 9.44 12.88
C LEU A 179 -1.67 8.74 12.72
N PRO A 180 -0.59 9.33 13.25
CA PRO A 180 0.73 8.67 13.29
C PRO A 180 0.82 7.67 14.44
N ILE A 181 1.37 6.48 14.17
CA ILE A 181 1.81 5.50 15.15
C ILE A 181 3.32 5.34 15.03
N ILE A 182 4.03 5.71 16.09
CA ILE A 182 5.50 5.69 16.17
C ILE A 182 5.90 4.46 16.96
N ALA A 183 6.00 3.35 16.25
CA ALA A 183 6.54 2.11 16.76
C ALA A 183 6.75 1.14 15.60
N ASP A 184 7.66 0.19 15.82
CA ASP A 184 7.99 -0.88 14.88
C ASP A 184 6.72 -1.62 14.43
N ILE A 185 6.57 -1.80 13.11
CA ILE A 185 5.42 -2.51 12.54
C ILE A 185 5.30 -3.94 13.07
N GLY A 186 6.43 -4.64 13.24
CA GLY A 186 6.47 -5.99 13.77
C GLY A 186 5.89 -6.09 15.18
N THR A 187 5.88 -4.99 15.93
CA THR A 187 5.34 -4.88 17.29
C THR A 187 3.90 -4.39 17.30
N ILE A 188 3.56 -3.36 16.52
CA ILE A 188 2.22 -2.75 16.53
C ILE A 188 1.19 -3.57 15.76
N TRP A 189 1.57 -4.15 14.62
CA TRP A 189 0.63 -4.88 13.78
C TRP A 189 -0.04 -6.06 14.52
N PRO A 190 0.68 -6.90 15.27
CA PRO A 190 0.09 -7.93 16.13
C PRO A 190 -0.97 -7.39 17.11
N ILE A 191 -0.65 -6.28 17.79
CA ILE A 191 -1.51 -5.67 18.79
C ILE A 191 -2.79 -5.14 18.14
N LEU A 192 -2.66 -4.43 17.01
CA LEU A 192 -3.79 -3.94 16.24
C LEU A 192 -4.66 -5.09 15.73
N ALA A 193 -4.04 -6.11 15.13
CA ALA A 193 -4.75 -7.28 14.61
C ALA A 193 -5.53 -7.98 15.73
N TRP A 194 -4.92 -8.20 16.90
CA TRP A 194 -5.57 -8.81 18.05
C TRP A 194 -6.77 -7.96 18.54
N GLN A 195 -6.58 -6.67 18.78
CA GLN A 195 -7.66 -5.79 19.26
C GLN A 195 -8.81 -5.66 18.25
N VAL A 196 -8.50 -5.59 16.96
CA VAL A 196 -9.51 -5.55 15.89
C VAL A 196 -10.25 -6.88 15.85
N SER A 197 -9.54 -8.01 15.96
CA SER A 197 -10.16 -9.34 15.94
C SER A 197 -11.13 -9.54 17.10
N GLU A 198 -10.77 -9.12 18.32
CA GLU A 198 -11.65 -9.17 19.50
C GLU A 198 -12.92 -8.32 19.29
N ARG A 199 -12.76 -7.09 18.79
CA ARG A 199 -13.91 -6.20 18.53
C ARG A 199 -14.82 -6.70 17.41
N LEU A 200 -14.28 -7.43 16.45
CA LEU A 200 -15.03 -8.00 15.33
C LEU A 200 -15.54 -9.43 15.63
N GLY A 201 -15.20 -10.02 16.77
CA GLY A 201 -15.53 -11.41 17.08
C GLY A 201 -14.85 -12.42 16.15
N ILE A 202 -13.69 -12.07 15.60
CA ILE A 202 -12.91 -12.92 14.69
C ILE A 202 -11.84 -13.64 15.51
N LYS A 203 -11.79 -14.97 15.37
CA LYS A 203 -10.68 -15.76 15.91
C LYS A 203 -9.51 -15.75 14.93
N LEU A 204 -8.34 -15.30 15.38
CA LEU A 204 -7.11 -15.39 14.61
C LEU A 204 -6.50 -16.80 14.75
N ASP A 205 -6.09 -17.39 13.63
CA ASP A 205 -5.40 -18.70 13.61
C ASP A 205 -3.96 -18.60 14.12
N PHE A 206 -3.33 -17.43 13.95
CA PHE A 206 -2.01 -17.11 14.48
C PHE A 206 -1.85 -15.60 14.66
N ILE A 207 -0.84 -15.19 15.41
CA ILE A 207 -0.43 -13.79 15.56
C ILE A 207 1.04 -13.68 15.15
N SER A 208 1.40 -12.64 14.40
CA SER A 208 2.80 -12.40 14.01
C SER A 208 3.62 -11.86 15.19
N TYR A 209 4.93 -12.06 15.15
CA TYR A 209 5.89 -11.49 16.10
C TYR A 209 7.03 -10.77 15.35
N PRO A 210 7.76 -9.84 15.99
CA PRO A 210 8.94 -9.23 15.38
C PRO A 210 9.95 -10.29 14.94
N GLN A 211 10.49 -10.19 13.72
CA GLN A 211 11.35 -11.24 13.13
C GLN A 211 12.65 -11.51 13.90
N SER A 212 13.07 -10.58 14.77
CA SER A 212 14.24 -10.72 15.64
C SER A 212 14.00 -11.59 16.88
N THR A 213 12.74 -11.86 17.23
CA THR A 213 12.35 -12.70 18.38
C THR A 213 12.39 -14.18 18.01
N ALA A 214 12.43 -15.07 19.01
CA ALA A 214 12.40 -16.52 18.79
C ALA A 214 11.08 -16.94 18.13
N GLU A 215 9.97 -16.41 18.62
CA GLU A 215 8.62 -16.64 18.10
C GLU A 215 8.49 -16.14 16.65
N GLY A 216 9.10 -15.00 16.33
CA GLY A 216 9.13 -14.47 14.96
C GLY A 216 9.93 -15.34 13.99
N GLN A 217 11.05 -15.92 14.46
CA GLN A 217 11.85 -16.86 13.68
C GLN A 217 11.09 -18.17 13.43
N GLU A 218 10.42 -18.72 14.45
CA GLU A 218 9.60 -19.93 14.32
C GLU A 218 8.46 -19.75 13.31
N ILE A 219 7.74 -18.61 13.36
CA ILE A 219 6.69 -18.31 12.38
C ILE A 219 7.27 -18.19 10.97
N ARG A 220 8.43 -17.55 10.81
CA ARG A 220 9.07 -17.44 9.50
C ARG A 220 9.42 -18.82 8.93
N GLU A 221 9.97 -19.70 9.73
CA GLU A 221 10.28 -21.08 9.32
C GLU A 221 9.01 -21.87 8.97
N TRP A 222 7.95 -21.69 9.77
CA TRP A 222 6.64 -22.25 9.48
C TRP A 222 6.07 -21.74 8.15
N ILE A 223 6.15 -20.43 7.86
CA ILE A 223 5.69 -19.85 6.58
C ILE A 223 6.44 -20.48 5.42
N VAL A 224 7.77 -20.59 5.50
CA VAL A 224 8.60 -21.19 4.44
C VAL A 224 8.21 -22.64 4.15
N ARG A 225 7.78 -23.38 5.18
CA ARG A 225 7.38 -24.79 5.06
C ARG A 225 5.94 -24.96 4.58
N GLU A 226 5.00 -24.18 5.11
CA GLU A 226 3.56 -24.42 4.96
C GLU A 226 2.89 -23.54 3.89
N VAL A 227 3.38 -22.32 3.65
CA VAL A 227 2.77 -21.40 2.68
C VAL A 227 3.36 -21.68 1.31
N LYS A 228 2.52 -22.19 0.42
CA LYS A 228 2.97 -22.57 -0.92
C LYS A 228 3.18 -21.34 -1.80
N PHE A 229 4.10 -21.48 -2.74
CA PHE A 229 4.18 -20.57 -3.88
C PHE A 229 2.92 -20.70 -4.77
N ALA A 230 2.81 -19.89 -5.83
CA ALA A 230 1.71 -19.97 -6.78
C ALA A 230 1.65 -21.33 -7.52
N ASP A 231 0.46 -21.89 -7.57
CA ASP A 231 0.09 -23.06 -8.37
C ASP A 231 -0.32 -22.62 -9.78
N ARG A 232 0.57 -22.90 -10.73
CA ARG A 232 0.42 -22.53 -12.14
C ARG A 232 -0.75 -23.25 -12.80
N GLU A 233 -0.94 -24.54 -12.55
CA GLU A 233 -1.97 -25.33 -13.23
C GLU A 233 -3.35 -24.90 -12.76
N LYS A 234 -3.50 -24.72 -11.44
CA LYS A 234 -4.72 -24.18 -10.87
C LYS A 234 -5.05 -22.80 -11.43
N MET A 235 -4.06 -21.91 -11.52
CA MET A 235 -4.23 -20.58 -12.11
C MET A 235 -4.72 -20.68 -13.56
N LEU A 236 -4.06 -21.48 -14.41
CA LEU A 236 -4.45 -21.59 -15.82
C LEU A 236 -5.85 -22.17 -15.99
N ALA A 237 -6.19 -23.23 -15.25
CA ALA A 237 -7.50 -23.87 -15.32
C ALA A 237 -8.65 -22.90 -14.98
N GLU A 238 -8.40 -21.91 -14.11
CA GLU A 238 -9.40 -20.92 -13.73
C GLU A 238 -9.78 -19.98 -14.89
N PHE A 239 -8.82 -19.66 -15.77
CA PHE A 239 -8.99 -18.71 -16.88
C PHE A 239 -9.05 -19.36 -18.26
N GLN A 240 -9.13 -20.69 -18.33
CA GLN A 240 -9.31 -21.47 -19.58
C GLN A 240 -10.78 -21.80 -19.88
N LYS A 241 -11.71 -21.23 -19.12
CA LYS A 241 -13.16 -21.40 -19.28
C LYS A 241 -13.70 -20.42 -20.31
#